data_AF-A0A2E2RJG5-F1
#
_entry.id   AF-A0A2E2RJG5-F1
#
_cell.length_a   1.000
_cell.length_b   1.000
_cell.length_c   1.000
_cell.angle_alpha   90.00
_cell.angle_beta   90.00
_cell.angle_gamma   90.00
#
_symmetry.space_group_name_H-M   'P 1'
#
loop_
_entity.id
_entity.type
_entity.pdbx_description
1 polymer ?
#
loop_
_entity_poly.entity_id
_entity_poly.type
_entity_poly.pdbx_seq_one_letter_code
_entity_poly.pdbx_strand_id
1 'polypeptide(L)'
;MKTFAFRHLTHQLRLLACIALVGPLLTAHAAAQEPDHIDFPFEHVSDLRGILNVMSAFRTACIDQPVSSDLPGALAPDGYLIVSPSFHLFGDETVKDARRTVLSKTGTEEGDFAEGYPIIRFGMPTDETPYGECSVIWTRAWDYPDEQVDDVMFGTAAQFVSQVSYRLQAVLVSPPENAFRRSSQYSLVSEWRRGCWEGNDCVFDIILMLDSEDGIHFTITRKKVLPVANNGEDDGTPGRK
;
A
#
# COMPACT_ATOMS: atom_id res chain seq x y z
N MET A 1 76.55 29.86 20.38
CA MET A 1 75.49 30.65 19.71
C MET A 1 74.55 29.64 19.05
N LYS A 2 73.49 29.20 19.74
CA LYS A 2 72.13 29.76 19.82
C LYS A 2 71.30 29.61 18.53
N THR A 3 70.34 28.68 18.63
CA THR A 3 68.95 28.70 18.12
C THR A 3 68.69 28.77 16.62
N PHE A 4 68.06 27.73 16.06
CA PHE A 4 66.78 27.80 15.32
C PHE A 4 66.25 26.40 14.94
N ALA A 5 66.07 25.52 15.93
CA ALA A 5 65.37 24.23 15.78
C ALA A 5 63.99 24.33 16.42
N PHE A 6 63.06 25.07 15.82
CA PHE A 6 61.75 25.32 16.44
C PHE A 6 60.66 25.74 15.44
N ARG A 7 60.47 25.04 14.31
CA ARG A 7 59.34 25.36 13.41
C ARG A 7 58.58 24.19 12.77
N HIS A 8 59.03 22.94 12.83
CA HIS A 8 58.33 21.85 12.14
C HIS A 8 57.54 20.87 13.02
N LEU A 9 57.63 20.99 14.35
CA LEU A 9 56.99 20.01 15.25
C LEU A 9 55.54 20.34 15.65
N THR A 10 55.02 21.52 15.30
CA THR A 10 53.68 21.98 15.76
C THR A 10 52.56 21.85 14.73
N HIS A 11 52.86 21.50 13.48
CA HIS A 11 51.82 21.37 12.44
C HIS A 11 51.31 19.94 12.23
N GLN A 12 52.08 18.92 12.59
CA GLN A 12 51.68 17.50 12.49
C GLN A 12 50.77 17.04 13.63
N LEU A 13 50.82 17.70 14.80
CA LEU A 13 49.97 17.39 15.95
C LEU A 13 48.55 17.99 15.86
N ARG A 14 48.25 18.81 14.85
CA ARG A 14 46.90 19.35 14.62
C ARG A 14 46.06 18.55 13.61
N LEU A 15 46.67 17.67 12.81
CA LEU A 15 45.92 16.88 11.82
C LEU A 15 45.35 15.57 12.38
N LEU A 16 45.83 15.12 13.55
CA LEU A 16 45.39 13.88 14.20
C LEU A 16 44.35 14.09 15.30
N ALA A 17 43.99 15.35 15.62
CA ALA A 17 43.03 15.68 16.68
C ALA A 17 41.57 15.84 16.18
N CYS A 18 41.29 15.60 14.90
CA CYS A 18 39.92 15.66 14.35
C CYS A 18 39.32 14.30 13.96
N ILE A 19 39.90 13.18 14.43
CA ILE A 19 39.41 11.82 14.09
C ILE A 19 38.72 11.13 15.28
N ALA A 20 38.73 11.70 16.49
CA ALA A 20 38.22 11.04 17.69
C ALA A 20 36.91 11.63 18.25
N LEU A 21 36.00 12.08 17.37
CA LEU A 21 34.67 12.56 17.77
C LEU A 21 33.60 12.33 16.69
N VAL A 22 33.75 11.32 15.84
CA VAL A 22 32.60 10.75 15.10
C VAL A 22 32.06 9.64 15.98
N GLY A 23 31.29 10.07 16.98
CA GLY A 23 30.63 9.20 17.93
C GLY A 23 29.78 8.14 17.20
N PRO A 24 29.76 6.91 17.73
CA PRO A 24 29.01 5.81 17.17
C PRO A 24 27.50 6.05 17.36
N LEU A 25 26.68 5.27 16.65
CA LEU A 25 25.23 5.14 16.86
C LEU A 25 24.34 6.18 16.18
N LEU A 26 24.41 6.26 14.84
CA LEU A 26 23.17 6.38 14.07
C LEU A 26 22.58 4.97 13.88
N THR A 27 22.34 4.25 14.97
CA THR A 27 21.26 3.27 14.98
C THR A 27 19.98 4.10 15.10
N ALA A 28 19.58 4.71 13.98
CA ALA A 28 18.18 5.08 13.80
C ALA A 28 17.42 3.75 13.83
N HIS A 29 17.07 3.29 15.03
CA HIS A 29 15.85 2.52 15.17
C HIS A 29 14.80 3.50 14.68
N ALA A 30 14.38 3.34 13.42
CA ALA A 30 13.14 3.91 12.96
C ALA A 30 12.12 3.41 13.98
N ALA A 31 11.71 4.29 14.90
CA ALA A 31 10.60 3.98 15.78
C ALA A 31 9.48 3.53 14.85
N ALA A 32 8.95 2.32 15.09
CA ALA A 32 7.82 1.83 14.33
C ALA A 32 6.77 2.95 14.37
N GLN A 33 6.52 3.56 13.22
CA GLN A 33 5.53 4.62 13.12
C GLN A 33 4.23 4.00 13.59
N GLU A 34 3.57 4.63 14.57
CA GLU A 34 2.27 4.15 15.02
C GLU A 34 1.37 4.08 13.79
N PRO A 35 0.63 2.96 13.58
CA PRO A 35 -0.21 2.82 12.40
C PRO A 35 -1.18 4.01 12.32
N ASP A 36 -1.12 4.75 11.21
CA ASP A 36 -2.06 5.84 10.99
C ASP A 36 -3.47 5.26 10.81
N HIS A 37 -4.43 5.76 11.59
CA HIS A 37 -5.84 5.44 11.44
C HIS A 37 -6.31 5.65 9.98
N ILE A 38 -7.20 4.79 9.48
CA ILE A 38 -7.74 4.94 8.13
C ILE A 38 -8.89 5.94 8.15
N ASP A 39 -8.68 7.06 7.46
CA ASP A 39 -9.73 8.04 7.18
C ASP A 39 -10.27 7.90 5.76
N PHE A 40 -11.59 8.05 5.61
CA PHE A 40 -12.27 8.14 4.32
C PHE A 40 -12.69 9.59 4.04
N PRO A 41 -11.85 10.38 3.35
CA PRO A 41 -12.13 11.81 3.14
C PRO A 41 -13.18 12.08 2.06
N PHE A 42 -13.59 11.06 1.30
CA PHE A 42 -14.56 11.19 0.21
C PHE A 42 -15.84 10.42 0.50
N GLU A 43 -16.90 10.74 -0.24
CA GLU A 43 -18.15 9.98 -0.23
C GLU A 43 -17.97 8.59 -0.87
N HIS A 44 -18.73 7.61 -0.38
CA HIS A 44 -18.74 6.22 -0.87
C HIS A 44 -19.66 6.03 -2.08
N VAL A 45 -19.44 6.84 -3.13
CA VAL A 45 -20.24 6.83 -4.36
C VAL A 45 -19.56 6.03 -5.48
N SER A 46 -20.35 5.57 -6.45
CA SER A 46 -19.94 4.77 -7.60
C SER A 46 -19.08 5.52 -8.64
N ASP A 47 -18.03 6.22 -8.22
CA ASP A 47 -17.10 6.96 -9.09
C ASP A 47 -15.68 7.00 -8.50
N LEU A 48 -14.84 7.89 -9.04
CA LEU A 48 -13.46 8.08 -8.59
C LEU A 48 -13.33 8.41 -7.09
N ARG A 49 -14.31 9.06 -6.46
CA ARG A 49 -14.33 9.36 -5.01
C ARG A 49 -14.31 8.08 -4.17
N GLY A 50 -15.20 7.13 -4.49
CA GLY A 50 -15.23 5.81 -3.85
C GLY A 50 -13.93 5.04 -4.08
N ILE A 51 -13.43 5.06 -5.33
CA ILE A 51 -12.15 4.42 -5.69
C ILE A 51 -10.97 5.03 -4.91
N LEU A 52 -10.94 6.35 -4.73
CA LEU A 52 -9.88 7.04 -3.98
C LEU A 52 -9.87 6.66 -2.50
N ASN A 53 -11.05 6.43 -1.90
CA ASN A 53 -11.17 5.88 -0.54
C ASN A 53 -10.52 4.49 -0.47
N VAL A 54 -10.80 3.62 -1.43
CA VAL A 54 -10.23 2.26 -1.50
C VAL A 54 -8.71 2.30 -1.67
N MET A 55 -8.20 3.11 -2.59
CA MET A 55 -6.75 3.28 -2.80
C MET A 55 -6.05 3.83 -1.54
N SER A 56 -6.71 4.74 -0.81
CA SER A 56 -6.20 5.27 0.44
C SER A 56 -6.11 4.19 1.51
N ALA A 57 -7.20 3.47 1.74
CA ALA A 57 -7.24 2.38 2.70
C ALA A 57 -6.22 1.28 2.36
N PHE A 58 -6.10 0.89 1.09
CA PHE A 58 -5.11 -0.10 0.67
C PHE A 58 -3.68 0.36 0.92
N ARG A 59 -3.37 1.63 0.63
CA ARG A 59 -2.05 2.17 0.92
C ARG A 59 -1.73 2.08 2.42
N THR A 60 -2.59 2.61 3.27
CA THR A 60 -2.38 2.65 4.73
C THR A 60 -2.35 1.25 5.34
N ALA A 61 -3.27 0.37 4.92
CA ALA A 61 -3.42 -0.96 5.49
C ALA A 61 -2.40 -1.98 4.96
N CYS A 62 -2.06 -1.90 3.67
CA CYS A 62 -1.33 -2.95 2.98
C CYS A 62 0.06 -2.55 2.49
N ILE A 63 0.35 -1.26 2.27
CA ILE A 63 1.62 -0.82 1.64
C ILE A 63 2.53 -0.09 2.61
N ASP A 64 1.99 0.71 3.52
CA ASP A 64 2.83 1.53 4.38
C ASP A 64 3.38 0.71 5.59
N GLN A 65 2.90 -0.52 5.82
CA GLN A 65 3.35 -1.43 6.90
C GLN A 65 3.02 -2.93 6.66
N PRO A 66 3.74 -3.86 7.32
CA PRO A 66 3.41 -5.29 7.30
C PRO A 66 2.15 -5.59 8.13
N VAL A 67 1.54 -6.76 7.90
CA VAL A 67 0.37 -7.20 8.69
C VAL A 67 0.84 -7.76 10.03
N SER A 68 0.23 -7.30 11.11
CA SER A 68 0.42 -7.80 12.48
C SER A 68 -0.92 -8.03 13.18
N SER A 69 -0.89 -8.68 14.34
CA SER A 69 -2.10 -9.03 15.09
C SER A 69 -2.86 -7.83 15.66
N ASP A 70 -2.15 -6.76 15.99
CA ASP A 70 -2.68 -5.50 16.52
C ASP A 70 -3.09 -4.52 15.42
N LEU A 71 -2.61 -4.71 14.19
CA LEU A 71 -2.84 -3.81 13.07
C LEU A 71 -4.32 -3.51 12.80
N PRO A 72 -5.24 -4.49 12.75
CA PRO A 72 -6.65 -4.19 12.50
C PRO A 72 -7.25 -3.25 13.55
N GLY A 73 -6.83 -3.37 14.81
CA GLY A 73 -7.29 -2.51 15.90
C GLY A 73 -6.75 -1.08 15.81
N ALA A 74 -5.51 -0.92 15.38
CA ALA A 74 -4.90 0.40 15.21
C ALA A 74 -5.45 1.14 13.98
N LEU A 75 -5.79 0.40 12.92
CA LEU A 75 -6.25 0.96 11.64
C LEU A 75 -7.76 1.19 11.53
N ALA A 76 -8.56 0.50 12.35
CA ALA A 76 -10.01 0.43 12.20
C ALA A 76 -10.62 1.82 12.01
N PRO A 77 -11.20 2.13 10.82
CA PRO A 77 -11.86 3.41 10.59
C PRO A 77 -12.99 3.64 11.60
N ASP A 78 -13.42 4.88 11.74
CA ASP A 78 -14.53 5.23 12.63
C ASP A 78 -15.78 4.37 12.38
N GLY A 79 -16.21 3.68 13.43
CA GLY A 79 -17.38 2.80 13.43
C GLY A 79 -17.23 1.51 12.62
N TYR A 80 -16.02 1.17 12.18
CA TYR A 80 -15.74 -0.16 11.64
C TYR A 80 -15.61 -1.19 12.76
N LEU A 81 -16.05 -2.40 12.44
CA LEU A 81 -16.00 -3.58 13.28
C LEU A 81 -14.86 -4.49 12.81
N ILE A 82 -14.23 -5.17 13.77
CA ILE A 82 -13.25 -6.23 13.53
C ILE A 82 -13.99 -7.57 13.64
N VAL A 83 -14.16 -8.26 12.52
CA VAL A 83 -14.91 -9.52 12.46
C VAL A 83 -14.09 -10.65 11.82
N SER A 84 -14.48 -11.90 12.07
CA SER A 84 -13.90 -13.04 11.36
C SER A 84 -14.46 -13.12 9.93
N PRO A 85 -13.72 -13.69 8.96
CA PRO A 85 -14.24 -13.88 7.61
C PRO A 85 -15.52 -14.73 7.56
N SER A 86 -15.62 -15.77 8.37
CA SER A 86 -16.81 -16.64 8.44
C SER A 86 -18.04 -15.88 8.93
N PHE A 87 -17.87 -14.99 9.92
CA PHE A 87 -18.94 -14.13 10.37
C PHE A 87 -19.34 -13.12 9.30
N HIS A 88 -18.36 -12.46 8.67
CA HIS A 88 -18.60 -11.44 7.64
C HIS A 88 -19.39 -11.98 6.43
N LEU A 89 -19.08 -13.21 6.02
CA LEU A 89 -19.69 -13.86 4.84
C LEU A 89 -21.01 -14.58 5.16
N PHE A 90 -21.12 -15.22 6.33
CA PHE A 90 -22.21 -16.17 6.61
C PHE A 90 -22.94 -15.91 7.94
N GLY A 91 -22.52 -14.91 8.71
CA GLY A 91 -23.02 -14.66 10.06
C GLY A 91 -22.65 -15.75 11.08
N ASP A 92 -21.66 -16.59 10.76
CA ASP A 92 -21.26 -17.70 11.62
C ASP A 92 -20.19 -17.28 12.64
N GLU A 93 -20.60 -17.15 13.90
CA GLU A 93 -19.71 -16.85 15.04
C GLU A 93 -18.97 -18.09 15.57
N THR A 94 -19.33 -19.29 15.14
CA THR A 94 -18.78 -20.54 15.68
C THR A 94 -17.36 -20.80 15.18
N VAL A 95 -17.03 -20.30 13.99
CA VAL A 95 -15.71 -20.42 13.38
C VAL A 95 -14.88 -19.16 13.69
N LYS A 96 -14.01 -19.29 14.70
CA LYS A 96 -12.98 -18.28 14.99
C LYS A 96 -11.73 -18.57 14.20
N ASP A 97 -11.50 -17.84 13.12
CA ASP A 97 -10.21 -17.83 12.43
C ASP A 97 -9.32 -16.72 13.00
N ALA A 98 -8.51 -17.05 14.00
CA ALA A 98 -7.58 -16.08 14.59
C ALA A 98 -6.49 -15.62 13.62
N ARG A 99 -6.33 -16.27 12.46
CA ARG A 99 -5.33 -15.91 11.45
C ARG A 99 -5.89 -14.99 10.38
N ARG A 100 -7.19 -14.71 10.37
CA ARG A 100 -7.78 -13.82 9.37
C ARG A 100 -8.76 -12.87 10.01
N THR A 101 -8.78 -11.65 9.52
CA THR A 101 -9.57 -10.59 10.11
C THR A 101 -10.10 -9.68 9.02
N VAL A 102 -11.32 -9.20 9.22
CA VAL A 102 -11.97 -8.28 8.29
C VAL A 102 -12.36 -7.02 9.06
N LEU A 103 -12.02 -5.86 8.51
CA LEU A 103 -12.63 -4.58 8.90
C LEU A 103 -13.85 -4.35 8.03
N SER A 104 -15.00 -4.23 8.69
CA SER A 104 -16.32 -4.11 8.07
C SER A 104 -17.12 -3.02 8.76
N LYS A 105 -17.78 -2.14 8.00
CA LYS A 105 -18.56 -1.03 8.57
C LYS A 105 -19.87 -1.54 9.19
N THR A 106 -20.49 -2.50 8.52
CA THR A 106 -21.81 -3.04 8.87
C THR A 106 -21.74 -4.37 9.61
N GLY A 107 -20.58 -5.03 9.57
CA GLY A 107 -20.36 -6.38 10.09
C GLY A 107 -20.60 -7.49 9.07
N THR A 108 -21.21 -7.19 7.90
CA THR A 108 -21.52 -8.18 6.86
C THR A 108 -21.08 -7.72 5.48
N GLU A 109 -20.75 -8.67 4.60
CA GLU A 109 -20.32 -8.36 3.23
C GLU A 109 -21.42 -7.68 2.43
N GLU A 110 -22.65 -8.20 2.52
CA GLU A 110 -23.82 -7.65 1.83
C GLU A 110 -24.11 -6.22 2.26
N GLY A 111 -24.04 -5.92 3.57
CA GLY A 111 -24.29 -4.57 4.09
C GLY A 111 -23.22 -3.58 3.65
N ASP A 112 -21.95 -3.97 3.69
CA ASP A 112 -20.84 -3.11 3.24
C ASP A 112 -20.95 -2.83 1.73
N PHE A 113 -21.29 -3.82 0.92
CA PHE A 113 -21.50 -3.63 -0.52
C PHE A 113 -22.73 -2.76 -0.83
N ALA A 114 -23.85 -2.99 -0.14
CA ALA A 114 -25.07 -2.22 -0.34
C ALA A 114 -24.87 -0.72 -0.06
N GLU A 115 -24.03 -0.39 0.91
CA GLU A 115 -23.75 0.99 1.32
C GLU A 115 -22.43 1.55 0.73
N GLY A 116 -21.69 0.75 -0.04
CA GLY A 116 -20.43 1.17 -0.67
C GLY A 116 -19.25 1.34 0.28
N TYR A 117 -19.27 0.69 1.45
CA TYR A 117 -18.15 0.74 2.40
C TYR A 117 -17.02 -0.22 1.97
N PRO A 118 -15.76 0.25 1.90
CA PRO A 118 -14.62 -0.63 1.63
C PRO A 118 -14.46 -1.68 2.72
N ILE A 119 -14.20 -2.93 2.32
CA ILE A 119 -13.90 -4.06 3.17
C ILE A 119 -12.39 -4.28 3.15
N ILE A 120 -11.74 -4.31 4.32
CA ILE A 120 -10.30 -4.54 4.42
C ILE A 120 -10.07 -5.93 5.02
N ARG A 121 -9.36 -6.79 4.30
CA ARG A 121 -9.08 -8.17 4.74
C ARG A 121 -7.60 -8.34 5.04
N PHE A 122 -7.33 -8.91 6.21
CA PHE A 122 -6.00 -9.26 6.68
C PHE A 122 -5.88 -10.78 6.85
N GLY A 123 -4.75 -11.32 6.44
CA GLY A 123 -4.29 -12.66 6.80
C GLY A 123 -2.97 -12.55 7.55
N MET A 124 -2.88 -13.15 8.73
CA MET A 124 -1.70 -13.11 9.57
C MET A 124 -0.50 -13.76 8.88
N PRO A 125 0.72 -13.30 9.17
CA PRO A 125 1.94 -13.89 8.63
C PRO A 125 2.05 -15.41 8.80
N THR A 126 2.61 -16.07 7.79
CA THR A 126 2.94 -17.49 7.80
C THR A 126 4.34 -17.73 7.24
N ASP A 127 4.84 -18.96 7.27
CA ASP A 127 6.13 -19.32 6.67
C ASP A 127 6.15 -19.05 5.14
N GLU A 128 5.00 -19.18 4.47
CA GLU A 128 4.85 -18.93 3.01
C GLU A 128 4.62 -17.44 2.70
N THR A 129 3.95 -16.73 3.61
CA THR A 129 3.60 -15.32 3.51
C THR A 129 4.09 -14.56 4.75
N PRO A 130 5.41 -14.32 4.89
CA PRO A 130 6.01 -13.78 6.12
C PRO A 130 5.57 -12.36 6.47
N TYR A 131 4.94 -11.65 5.54
CA TYR A 131 4.39 -10.31 5.75
C TYR A 131 2.86 -10.30 5.89
N GLY A 132 2.23 -11.47 5.81
CA GLY A 132 0.78 -11.65 5.79
C GLY A 132 0.11 -11.28 4.47
N GLU A 133 -1.18 -11.58 4.37
CA GLU A 133 -2.06 -11.24 3.26
C GLU A 133 -2.80 -9.92 3.57
N CYS A 134 -2.96 -9.05 2.58
CA CYS A 134 -3.72 -7.82 2.74
C CYS A 134 -4.43 -7.44 1.44
N SER A 135 -5.74 -7.18 1.53
CA SER A 135 -6.55 -6.73 0.40
C SER A 135 -7.63 -5.74 0.83
N VAL A 136 -8.04 -4.86 -0.08
CA VAL A 136 -9.22 -4.01 0.08
C VAL A 136 -10.16 -4.28 -1.07
N ILE A 137 -11.42 -4.55 -0.75
CA ILE A 137 -12.49 -4.89 -1.67
C ILE A 137 -13.59 -3.84 -1.53
N TRP A 138 -14.15 -3.43 -2.65
CA TRP A 138 -15.22 -2.45 -2.69
C TRP A 138 -16.14 -2.76 -3.85
N THR A 139 -17.44 -2.75 -3.58
CA THR A 139 -18.48 -2.92 -4.60
C THR A 139 -19.49 -1.79 -4.42
N ARG A 140 -19.97 -1.21 -5.51
CA ARG A 140 -21.01 -0.17 -5.47
C ARG A 140 -21.82 -0.16 -6.76
N ALA A 141 -23.13 -0.34 -6.64
CA ALA A 141 -24.09 -0.12 -7.73
C ALA A 141 -24.07 1.34 -8.20
N TRP A 142 -24.47 1.62 -9.44
CA TRP A 142 -24.42 2.97 -9.98
C TRP A 142 -25.34 3.94 -9.21
N ASP A 143 -24.77 5.06 -8.78
CA ASP A 143 -25.47 6.20 -8.16
C ASP A 143 -25.90 7.26 -9.19
N TYR A 144 -25.86 6.91 -10.48
CA TYR A 144 -26.07 7.81 -11.62
C TYR A 144 -27.31 7.41 -12.41
N PRO A 145 -27.97 8.37 -13.10
CA PRO A 145 -29.02 8.03 -14.07
C PRO A 145 -28.48 7.12 -15.17
N ASP A 146 -29.30 6.17 -15.63
CA ASP A 146 -28.94 5.16 -16.64
C ASP A 146 -28.28 5.78 -17.88
N GLU A 147 -28.75 6.94 -18.34
CA GLU A 147 -28.21 7.64 -19.50
C GLU A 147 -26.79 8.20 -19.32
N GLN A 148 -26.28 8.24 -18.08
CA GLN A 148 -24.93 8.73 -17.75
C GLN A 148 -23.95 7.61 -17.40
N VAL A 149 -24.44 6.41 -17.11
CA VAL A 149 -23.63 5.27 -16.65
C VAL A 149 -22.51 4.96 -17.64
N ASP A 150 -22.83 4.87 -18.93
CA ASP A 150 -21.84 4.55 -19.97
C ASP A 150 -20.66 5.54 -20.02
N ASP A 151 -20.94 6.83 -19.83
CA ASP A 151 -19.91 7.87 -19.86
C ASP A 151 -19.06 7.89 -18.59
N VAL A 152 -19.67 7.72 -17.42
CA VAL A 152 -18.95 7.59 -16.13
C VAL A 152 -18.09 6.33 -16.14
N MET A 153 -18.63 5.22 -16.61
CA MET A 153 -17.96 3.94 -16.73
C MET A 153 -16.75 4.04 -17.68
N PHE A 154 -16.95 4.56 -18.90
CA PHE A 154 -15.85 4.74 -19.86
C PHE A 154 -14.78 5.68 -19.34
N GLY A 155 -15.18 6.81 -18.73
CA GLY A 155 -14.25 7.76 -18.12
C GLY A 155 -13.41 7.13 -17.00
N THR A 156 -14.03 6.31 -16.15
CA THR A 156 -13.35 5.57 -15.08
C THR A 156 -12.38 4.54 -15.67
N ALA A 157 -12.80 3.73 -16.65
CA ALA A 157 -11.96 2.76 -17.32
C ALA A 157 -10.71 3.40 -17.94
N ALA A 158 -10.87 4.56 -18.60
CA ALA A 158 -9.76 5.27 -19.23
C ALA A 158 -8.70 5.76 -18.22
N GLN A 159 -9.09 6.17 -17.01
CA GLN A 159 -8.17 6.63 -15.97
C GLN A 159 -7.28 5.49 -15.42
N PHE A 160 -7.79 4.25 -15.43
CA PHE A 160 -7.07 3.07 -14.94
C PHE A 160 -5.94 2.57 -15.85
N VAL A 161 -5.84 3.09 -17.07
CA VAL A 161 -4.72 2.79 -17.98
C VAL A 161 -3.50 3.68 -17.72
N SER A 162 -3.53 4.51 -16.68
CA SER A 162 -2.39 5.34 -16.29
C SER A 162 -1.17 4.49 -15.89
N GLN A 163 0.03 4.89 -16.35
CA GLN A 163 1.28 4.19 -16.01
C GLN A 163 1.77 4.45 -14.58
N VAL A 164 1.27 5.52 -13.95
CA VAL A 164 1.65 5.94 -12.60
C VAL A 164 0.41 6.31 -11.80
N SER A 165 0.41 5.94 -10.52
CA SER A 165 -0.63 6.34 -9.57
C SER A 165 0.00 7.23 -8.52
N TYR A 166 -0.39 8.51 -8.48
CA TYR A 166 0.07 9.43 -7.43
C TYR A 166 -0.48 9.07 -6.05
N ARG A 167 -1.70 8.52 -5.97
CA ARG A 167 -2.32 8.14 -4.69
C ARG A 167 -1.62 6.94 -4.07
N LEU A 168 -1.36 5.92 -4.88
CA LEU A 168 -0.64 4.73 -4.46
C LEU A 168 0.88 4.92 -4.47
N GLN A 169 1.40 6.00 -5.07
CA GLN A 169 2.82 6.25 -5.33
C GLN A 169 3.51 5.09 -6.08
N ALA A 170 2.79 4.48 -7.01
CA ALA A 170 3.16 3.23 -7.65
C ALA A 170 3.32 3.37 -9.17
N VAL A 171 4.11 2.47 -9.74
CA VAL A 171 4.29 2.31 -11.18
C VAL A 171 3.61 1.04 -11.66
N LEU A 172 2.99 1.13 -12.82
CA LEU A 172 2.35 0.01 -13.50
C LEU A 172 3.42 -0.95 -14.04
N VAL A 173 3.32 -2.23 -13.69
CA VAL A 173 4.22 -3.30 -14.15
C VAL A 173 3.66 -3.99 -15.39
N SER A 174 2.36 -4.31 -15.35
CA SER A 174 1.64 -4.89 -16.48
C SER A 174 0.35 -4.13 -16.72
N PRO A 175 0.15 -3.52 -17.91
CA PRO A 175 -1.06 -2.78 -18.21
C PRO A 175 -2.27 -3.70 -18.36
N PRO A 176 -3.49 -3.19 -18.09
CA PRO A 176 -4.70 -3.95 -18.34
C PRO A 176 -4.96 -4.12 -19.84
N GLU A 177 -5.63 -5.22 -20.21
CA GLU A 177 -6.00 -5.47 -21.60
C GLU A 177 -7.08 -4.47 -22.07
N ASN A 178 -6.83 -3.79 -23.20
CA ASN A 178 -7.82 -3.07 -24.03
C ASN A 178 -8.94 -2.27 -23.31
N ALA A 179 -8.62 -1.18 -22.60
CA ALA A 179 -9.64 -0.30 -21.99
C ALA A 179 -10.23 0.79 -22.93
N PHE A 180 -9.76 0.89 -24.19
CA PHE A 180 -10.05 2.04 -25.06
C PHE A 180 -11.27 1.87 -25.99
N ARG A 181 -12.12 0.87 -25.75
CA ARG A 181 -13.34 0.65 -26.55
C ARG A 181 -14.56 0.73 -25.65
N ARG A 182 -15.59 1.48 -26.10
CA ARG A 182 -16.89 1.49 -25.42
C ARG A 182 -17.44 0.07 -25.33
N SER A 183 -17.86 -0.32 -24.14
CA SER A 183 -18.38 -1.64 -23.79
C SER A 183 -19.38 -1.48 -22.65
N SER A 184 -20.36 -2.38 -22.56
CA SER A 184 -21.25 -2.50 -21.40
C SER A 184 -20.54 -3.06 -20.16
N GLN A 185 -19.35 -3.65 -20.38
CA GLN A 185 -18.52 -4.21 -19.31
C GLN A 185 -17.03 -3.94 -19.57
N TYR A 186 -16.31 -3.57 -18.53
CA TYR A 186 -14.85 -3.49 -18.51
C TYR A 186 -14.31 -4.42 -17.42
N SER A 187 -13.28 -5.19 -17.74
CA SER A 187 -12.55 -6.01 -16.77
C SER A 187 -11.06 -5.69 -16.89
N LEU A 188 -10.57 -4.82 -16.02
CA LEU A 188 -9.20 -4.32 -16.02
C LEU A 188 -8.43 -4.99 -14.89
N VAL A 189 -7.47 -5.84 -15.26
CA VAL A 189 -6.53 -6.48 -14.33
C VAL A 189 -5.15 -5.93 -14.58
N SER A 190 -4.49 -5.43 -13.55
CA SER A 190 -3.17 -4.81 -13.67
C SER A 190 -2.28 -5.13 -12.47
N GLU A 191 -0.98 -5.28 -12.72
CA GLU A 191 0.03 -5.45 -11.68
C GLU A 191 0.79 -4.14 -11.48
N TRP A 192 1.04 -3.77 -10.23
CA TRP A 192 1.66 -2.52 -9.82
C TRP A 192 2.79 -2.78 -8.82
N ARG A 193 3.73 -1.84 -8.76
CA ARG A 193 4.88 -1.89 -7.85
C ARG A 193 5.15 -0.54 -7.20
N ARG A 194 5.53 -0.56 -5.93
CA ARG A 194 6.01 0.59 -5.16
C ARG A 194 6.97 0.15 -4.06
N GLY A 195 7.94 1.00 -3.72
CA GLY A 195 8.74 0.84 -2.50
C GLY A 195 7.89 0.95 -1.23
N CYS A 196 8.04 -0.02 -0.34
CA CYS A 196 7.38 -0.10 0.96
C CYS A 196 8.41 -0.21 2.10
N TRP A 197 7.98 -0.72 3.26
CA TRP A 197 8.80 -0.74 4.48
C TRP A 197 10.11 -1.53 4.33
N GLU A 198 11.08 -1.20 5.18
CA GLU A 198 12.37 -1.90 5.31
C GLU A 198 13.18 -1.98 3.99
N GLY A 199 12.98 -1.02 3.09
CA GLY A 199 13.67 -1.01 1.79
C GLY A 199 13.24 -2.15 0.87
N ASN A 200 12.01 -2.63 1.00
CA ASN A 200 11.41 -3.60 0.10
C ASN A 200 10.54 -2.92 -0.97
N ASP A 201 10.19 -3.67 -2.00
CA ASP A 201 9.15 -3.33 -2.96
C ASP A 201 7.91 -4.20 -2.77
N CYS A 202 6.75 -3.57 -2.76
CA CYS A 202 5.46 -4.22 -2.67
C CYS A 202 4.89 -4.45 -4.08
N VAL A 203 4.74 -5.75 -4.37
CA VAL A 203 3.95 -6.44 -5.39
C VAL A 203 2.43 -6.31 -5.23
N PHE A 204 1.63 -5.66 -6.07
CA PHE A 204 0.16 -5.74 -5.88
C PHE A 204 -0.66 -5.73 -7.17
N ASP A 205 -1.80 -6.42 -7.12
CA ASP A 205 -2.76 -6.49 -8.21
C ASP A 205 -3.91 -5.51 -7.96
N ILE A 206 -4.37 -4.87 -9.03
CA ILE A 206 -5.61 -4.12 -9.07
C ILE A 206 -6.54 -4.81 -10.07
N ILE A 207 -7.74 -5.15 -9.61
CA ILE A 207 -8.84 -5.67 -10.42
C ILE A 207 -9.98 -4.65 -10.35
N LEU A 208 -10.31 -4.05 -11.48
CA LEU A 208 -11.46 -3.19 -11.65
C LEU A 208 -12.41 -3.82 -12.65
N MET A 209 -13.59 -4.18 -12.18
CA MET A 209 -14.72 -4.57 -13.03
C MET A 209 -15.75 -3.44 -12.99
N LEU A 210 -16.17 -3.02 -14.17
CA LEU A 210 -17.25 -2.07 -14.35
C LEU A 210 -18.31 -2.75 -15.20
N ASP A 211 -19.54 -2.76 -14.73
CA ASP A 211 -20.67 -3.37 -15.42
C ASP A 211 -21.83 -2.39 -15.42
N SER A 212 -22.45 -2.16 -16.58
CA SER A 212 -23.54 -1.18 -16.71
C SER A 212 -24.75 -1.49 -15.82
N GLU A 213 -24.99 -2.77 -15.49
CA GLU A 213 -26.11 -3.20 -14.66
C GLU A 213 -25.71 -3.30 -13.17
N ASP A 214 -24.52 -3.84 -12.89
CA ASP A 214 -24.12 -4.18 -11.51
C ASP A 214 -23.29 -3.08 -10.80
N GLY A 215 -22.73 -2.12 -11.55
CA GLY A 215 -21.92 -1.05 -10.97
C GLY A 215 -20.41 -1.28 -11.04
N ILE A 216 -19.72 -0.91 -9.97
CA ILE A 216 -18.27 -1.05 -9.83
C ILE A 216 -17.97 -2.19 -8.86
N HIS A 217 -17.04 -3.06 -9.25
CA HIS A 217 -16.34 -3.95 -8.33
C HIS A 217 -14.84 -3.70 -8.42
N PHE A 218 -14.22 -3.38 -7.29
CA PHE A 218 -12.85 -2.97 -7.20
C PHE A 218 -12.11 -3.71 -6.09
N THR A 219 -11.04 -4.39 -6.46
CA THR A 219 -10.19 -5.12 -5.51
C THR A 219 -8.74 -4.73 -5.71
N ILE A 220 -8.05 -4.41 -4.62
CA ILE A 220 -6.59 -4.27 -4.59
C ILE A 220 -6.01 -5.27 -3.60
N THR A 221 -5.03 -6.06 -4.05
CA THR A 221 -4.44 -7.15 -3.24
C THR A 221 -2.92 -7.10 -3.28
N ARG A 222 -2.29 -7.08 -2.09
CA ARG A 222 -0.83 -7.24 -2.00
C ARG A 222 -0.46 -8.70 -2.30
N LYS A 223 0.31 -8.89 -3.37
CA LYS A 223 0.73 -10.20 -3.88
C LYS A 223 2.00 -10.70 -3.22
N LYS A 224 3.02 -9.85 -3.11
CA LYS A 224 4.34 -10.21 -2.58
C LYS A 224 5.13 -8.99 -2.15
N VAL A 225 6.16 -9.22 -1.34
CA VAL A 225 7.15 -8.24 -0.94
C VAL A 225 8.49 -8.73 -1.45
N LEU A 226 9.19 -7.90 -2.20
CA LEU A 226 10.47 -8.22 -2.82
C LEU A 226 11.57 -7.38 -2.16
N PRO A 227 12.71 -7.96 -1.78
CA PRO A 227 13.85 -7.13 -1.40
C PRO A 227 14.24 -6.26 -2.59
N VAL A 228 14.49 -4.97 -2.35
CA VAL A 228 15.08 -4.12 -3.39
C VAL A 228 16.46 -4.70 -3.68
N ALA A 229 16.68 -5.09 -4.93
CA ALA A 229 18.01 -5.52 -5.35
C ALA A 229 18.94 -4.33 -5.11
N ASN A 230 19.88 -4.49 -4.16
CA ASN A 230 21.03 -3.61 -4.06
C ASN A 230 21.78 -3.78 -5.37
N ASN A 231 21.44 -2.98 -6.37
CA ASN A 231 22.24 -2.79 -7.56
C ASN A 231 23.55 -2.25 -7.01
N GLY A 232 24.51 -3.16 -6.80
CA GLY A 232 25.81 -2.82 -6.26
C GLY A 232 26.30 -1.64 -7.07
N GLU A 233 26.31 -0.48 -6.43
CA GLU A 233 27.09 0.65 -6.85
C GLU A 233 28.52 0.16 -6.66
N ASP A 234 29.00 -0.56 -7.68
CA ASP A 234 30.41 -0.82 -7.91
C ASP A 234 30.99 0.57 -8.10
N ASP A 235 31.31 1.22 -6.98
CA ASP A 235 32.14 2.41 -6.92
C ASP A 235 33.46 1.98 -7.54
N GLY A 236 33.50 2.07 -8.87
CA GLY A 236 34.64 1.82 -9.72
C GLY A 236 35.68 2.89 -9.48
N THR A 237 36.12 3.06 -8.23
CA THR A 237 37.33 3.75 -7.86
C THR A 237 38.47 2.98 -8.52
N PRO A 238 39.06 3.48 -9.63
CA PRO A 238 40.14 2.80 -10.27
C PRO A 238 41.35 2.93 -9.36
N GLY A 239 41.87 1.80 -8.89
CA GLY A 239 43.10 1.74 -8.10
C GLY A 239 44.23 2.49 -8.81
N ARG A 240 44.66 3.62 -8.22
CA ARG A 240 45.92 4.27 -8.58
C ARG A 240 47.07 3.35 -8.15
N LYS A 241 47.75 2.80 -9.15
CA LYS A 241 49.11 2.25 -9.01
C LYS A 241 50.12 3.37 -8.79
#